data_AF-T0RI38-F1
#
_entry.id   AF-T0RI38-F1
#
_cell.length_a   1.000
_cell.length_b   1.000
_cell.length_c   1.000
_cell.angle_alpha   90.00
_cell.angle_beta   90.00
_cell.angle_gamma   90.00
#
_symmetry.space_group_name_H-M   'P 1'
#
loop_
_entity.id
_entity.type
_entity.pdbx_description
1 polymer ?
#
loop_
_entity_poly.entity_id
_entity_poly.type
_entity_poly.pdbx_seq_one_letter_code
_entity_poly.pdbx_strand_id
1 'polypeptide(L)'
;MKNIVLMLLFCLSSLTFAGHEIGNGGHILKCDDGSYEIYDLFYIKKFWNTFPTPPSDSASEYKMVESYIEPLKEFYPELHKMFDTALEHFKVGLQFENELVFGNSGDIGTVFGKKGCEILQIAVQQYDPVFDRTRFFVDRELYTKLDTFNRSVLIIHELIYYVMKYENAQKVRLFNYAFLNDMFSITTIKYQMNLFKNLNIESVVFKSIPIQINEDMVFDEKGNLLEAKSVKGRKIEFEFFEFYLSGGRIYFYNNASPKEVIAELRFPIFYEKEYLLPGYYKLHFDKDARLIKIDQDLF
;
A
#
# COMPACT_ATOMS: atom_id res chain seq x y z
N MET A 1 1.81 -17.48 55.09
CA MET A 1 2.06 -16.28 54.26
C MET A 1 3.26 -16.39 53.30
N LYS A 2 4.29 -17.21 53.56
CA LYS A 2 5.43 -17.39 52.62
C LYS A 2 5.10 -18.08 51.29
N ASN A 3 4.05 -18.91 51.22
CA ASN A 3 3.74 -19.69 50.02
C ASN A 3 2.81 -19.00 49.02
N ILE A 4 2.20 -17.85 49.37
CA ILE A 4 1.32 -17.10 48.44
C ILE A 4 2.14 -16.17 47.53
N VAL A 5 3.30 -15.70 47.99
CA VAL A 5 4.19 -14.84 47.20
C VAL A 5 4.86 -15.60 46.04
N LEU A 6 5.11 -16.91 46.20
CA LEU A 6 5.75 -17.72 45.16
C LEU A 6 4.80 -18.07 43.99
N MET A 7 3.49 -18.11 44.24
CA MET A 7 2.49 -18.43 43.22
C MET A 7 2.15 -17.20 42.35
N LEU A 8 2.25 -15.98 42.89
CA LEU A 8 2.07 -14.75 42.09
C LEU A 8 3.22 -14.49 41.11
N LEU A 9 4.43 -14.96 41.41
CA LEU A 9 5.60 -14.83 40.53
C LEU A 9 5.55 -15.75 39.29
N PHE A 10 4.76 -16.83 39.33
CA PHE A 10 4.60 -17.74 38.19
C PHE A 10 3.47 -17.33 37.22
N CYS A 11 2.60 -16.39 37.60
CA CYS A 11 1.52 -15.91 36.72
C CYS A 11 1.91 -14.70 35.85
N LEU A 12 3.09 -14.13 36.03
CA LEU A 12 3.58 -12.98 35.25
C LEU A 12 4.50 -13.37 34.09
N SER A 13 4.82 -14.66 33.91
CA SER A 13 5.72 -15.14 32.85
C SER A 13 5.03 -15.41 31.50
N SER A 14 3.70 -15.25 31.40
CA SER A 14 2.94 -15.60 30.18
C SER A 14 2.56 -14.41 29.29
N LEU A 15 3.14 -13.22 29.52
CA LEU A 15 2.94 -12.04 28.66
C LEU A 15 4.24 -11.50 28.05
N THR A 16 5.28 -12.31 27.94
CA THR A 16 6.29 -12.06 26.91
C THR A 16 5.69 -12.44 25.57
N PHE A 17 4.89 -11.53 25.01
CA PHE A 17 4.78 -11.40 23.57
C PHE A 17 6.20 -11.05 23.11
N ALA A 18 7.04 -12.07 22.88
CA ALA A 18 8.19 -11.92 22.02
C ALA A 18 7.61 -11.33 20.74
N GLY A 19 7.95 -10.07 20.46
CA GLY A 19 7.49 -9.37 19.26
C GLY A 19 7.64 -10.34 18.12
N HIS A 20 6.52 -10.72 17.53
CA HIS A 20 6.51 -11.67 16.43
C HIS A 20 7.25 -10.95 15.30
N GLU A 21 8.56 -11.17 15.22
CA GLU A 21 9.40 -10.89 14.06
C GLU A 21 8.93 -11.86 12.97
N ILE A 22 7.72 -11.63 12.46
CA ILE A 22 7.24 -12.29 11.26
C ILE A 22 8.16 -11.73 10.18
N GLY A 23 9.12 -12.57 9.79
CA GLY A 23 10.06 -12.23 8.73
C GLY A 23 9.29 -11.73 7.53
N ASN A 24 9.61 -10.51 7.15
CA ASN A 24 9.09 -9.77 6.00
C ASN A 24 10.35 -9.42 5.23
N GLY A 25 10.71 -10.28 4.29
CA GLY A 25 12.04 -10.25 3.71
C GLY A 25 12.06 -10.63 2.24
N GLY A 26 12.72 -9.83 1.44
CA GLY A 26 13.01 -10.17 0.07
C GLY A 26 13.81 -11.47 -0.05
N HIS A 27 13.55 -12.20 -1.14
CA HIS A 27 14.23 -13.44 -1.47
C HIS A 27 14.94 -13.31 -2.82
N ILE A 28 16.04 -14.04 -2.96
CA ILE A 28 16.87 -14.09 -4.17
C ILE A 28 17.05 -15.55 -4.60
N LEU A 29 17.02 -15.79 -5.91
CA LEU A 29 17.47 -17.02 -6.53
C LEU A 29 18.95 -16.89 -6.84
N LYS A 30 19.74 -17.82 -6.31
CA LYS A 30 21.13 -18.02 -6.68
C LYS A 30 21.22 -19.33 -7.45
N CYS A 31 21.68 -19.28 -8.70
CA CYS A 31 21.77 -20.45 -9.56
C CYS A 31 23.21 -20.99 -9.69
N ASP A 32 23.33 -22.27 -10.05
CA ASP A 32 24.62 -22.97 -10.22
C ASP A 32 25.50 -22.33 -11.32
N ASP A 33 24.89 -21.61 -12.27
CA ASP A 33 25.57 -20.84 -13.31
C ASP A 33 26.13 -19.48 -12.82
N GLY A 34 25.94 -19.17 -11.54
CA GLY A 34 26.37 -17.92 -10.92
C GLY A 34 25.43 -16.74 -11.15
N SER A 35 24.26 -16.95 -11.76
CA SER A 35 23.23 -15.91 -11.91
C SER A 35 22.46 -15.67 -10.61
N TYR A 36 22.04 -14.43 -10.44
CA TYR A 36 21.28 -13.94 -9.29
C TYR A 36 20.05 -13.18 -9.77
N GLU A 37 18.87 -13.50 -9.22
CA GLU A 37 17.62 -12.84 -9.59
C GLU A 37 16.72 -12.71 -8.35
N ILE A 38 16.07 -11.57 -8.15
CA ILE A 38 15.05 -11.42 -7.11
C ILE A 38 13.90 -12.39 -7.38
N TYR A 39 13.53 -13.15 -6.35
CA TYR A 39 12.53 -14.21 -6.45
C TYR A 39 11.19 -13.71 -7.00
N ASP A 40 10.80 -12.48 -6.66
CA ASP A 40 9.59 -11.85 -7.19
C ASP A 40 9.62 -11.73 -8.71
N LEU A 41 10.75 -11.37 -9.32
CA LEU A 41 10.88 -11.31 -10.79
C LEU A 41 10.73 -12.69 -11.43
N PHE A 42 11.38 -13.71 -10.86
CA PHE A 42 11.21 -15.08 -11.31
C PHE A 42 9.74 -15.50 -11.23
N TYR A 43 9.09 -15.21 -10.10
CA TYR A 43 7.69 -15.55 -9.87
C TYR A 43 6.79 -14.89 -10.91
N ILE A 44 6.97 -13.59 -11.16
CA ILE A 44 6.24 -12.82 -12.17
C ILE A 44 6.42 -13.45 -13.56
N LYS A 45 7.66 -13.69 -13.98
CA LYS A 45 7.98 -14.30 -15.28
C LYS A 45 7.36 -15.68 -15.43
N LYS A 46 7.42 -16.49 -14.37
CA LYS A 46 6.99 -17.89 -14.42
C LYS A 46 5.48 -18.05 -14.37
N PHE A 47 4.79 -17.31 -13.50
CA PHE A 47 3.38 -17.53 -13.20
C PHE A 47 2.44 -16.52 -13.86
N TRP A 48 2.93 -15.32 -14.18
CA TRP A 48 2.15 -14.29 -14.86
C TRP A 48 2.60 -14.03 -16.30
N ASN A 49 3.57 -14.82 -16.80
CA ASN A 49 4.04 -14.78 -18.19
C ASN A 49 4.35 -13.35 -18.68
N THR A 50 4.94 -12.54 -17.80
CA THR A 50 5.26 -11.14 -18.02
C THR A 50 6.74 -10.92 -17.81
N PHE A 51 7.33 -10.06 -18.63
CA PHE A 51 8.76 -9.76 -18.62
C PHE A 51 8.93 -8.26 -18.40
N PRO A 52 8.80 -7.78 -17.14
CA PRO A 52 8.93 -6.37 -16.86
C PRO A 52 10.30 -5.85 -17.31
N THR A 53 10.29 -4.69 -17.94
CA THR A 53 11.50 -4.00 -18.37
C THR A 53 11.74 -2.80 -17.45
N PRO A 54 13.00 -2.53 -17.05
CA PRO A 54 13.30 -1.33 -16.28
C PRO A 54 12.91 -0.06 -17.08
N PRO A 55 12.49 1.04 -16.41
CA PRO A 55 12.25 2.32 -17.07
C PRO A 55 13.52 2.81 -17.77
N SER A 56 13.37 3.38 -18.97
CA SER A 56 14.49 3.73 -19.87
C SER A 56 15.50 4.72 -19.30
N ASP A 57 15.10 5.55 -18.33
CA ASP A 57 15.86 6.72 -17.88
C ASP A 57 16.28 6.69 -16.40
N SER A 58 16.38 5.50 -15.81
CA SER A 58 16.72 5.39 -14.39
C SER A 58 18.21 5.14 -14.14
N ALA A 59 18.92 6.18 -13.67
CA ALA A 59 20.34 6.13 -13.37
C ALA A 59 20.69 5.32 -12.09
N SER A 60 19.72 5.01 -11.23
CA SER A 60 19.89 4.27 -9.98
C SER A 60 18.64 3.47 -9.60
N GLU A 61 18.80 2.52 -8.68
CA GLU A 61 17.68 1.70 -8.19
C GLU A 61 16.60 2.55 -7.51
N TYR A 62 16.99 3.62 -6.80
CA TYR A 62 16.03 4.53 -6.17
C TYR A 62 15.23 5.34 -7.19
N LYS A 63 15.88 5.78 -8.29
CA LYS A 63 15.18 6.47 -9.38
C LYS A 63 14.20 5.54 -10.09
N MET A 64 14.55 4.25 -10.24
CA MET A 64 13.60 3.25 -10.74
C MET A 64 12.38 3.13 -9.83
N VAL A 65 12.59 3.02 -8.51
CA VAL A 65 11.48 2.95 -7.54
C VAL A 65 10.57 4.18 -7.64
N GLU A 66 11.15 5.38 -7.67
CA GLU A 66 10.39 6.63 -7.85
C GLU A 66 9.54 6.59 -9.14
N SER A 67 10.11 6.13 -10.27
CA SER A 67 9.36 5.97 -11.52
C SER A 67 8.22 4.97 -11.43
N TYR A 68 8.35 3.89 -10.67
CA TYR A 68 7.28 2.90 -10.51
C TYR A 68 6.14 3.39 -9.62
N ILE A 69 6.41 4.26 -8.64
CA ILE A 69 5.36 4.78 -7.75
C ILE A 69 4.70 6.05 -8.30
N GLU A 70 5.36 6.83 -9.17
CA GLU A 70 4.83 8.10 -9.70
C GLU A 70 3.40 8.00 -10.30
N PRO A 71 3.01 6.93 -11.03
CA PRO A 71 1.63 6.74 -11.48
C PRO A 71 0.56 6.85 -10.39
N LEU A 72 0.90 6.47 -9.15
CA LEU A 72 -0.03 6.55 -8.03
C LEU A 72 -0.40 7.99 -7.69
N LYS A 73 0.45 8.98 -8.02
CA LYS A 73 0.24 10.37 -7.62
C LYS A 73 -1.03 10.98 -8.20
N GLU A 74 -1.38 10.60 -9.44
CA GLU A 74 -2.56 11.11 -10.11
C GLU A 74 -3.86 10.47 -9.58
N PHE A 75 -3.84 9.16 -9.35
CA PHE A 75 -5.05 8.39 -9.04
C PHE A 75 -5.24 8.12 -7.54
N TYR A 76 -4.14 7.97 -6.80
CA TYR A 76 -4.06 7.55 -5.40
C TYR A 76 -3.01 8.36 -4.62
N PRO A 77 -3.16 9.69 -4.52
CA PRO A 77 -2.12 10.58 -3.98
C PRO A 77 -1.71 10.26 -2.53
N GLU A 78 -2.63 9.78 -1.69
CA GLU A 78 -2.28 9.35 -0.34
C GLU A 78 -1.41 8.09 -0.34
N LEU A 79 -1.73 7.11 -1.19
CA LEU A 79 -0.94 5.90 -1.32
C LEU A 79 0.46 6.23 -1.87
N HIS A 80 0.54 7.11 -2.87
CA HIS A 80 1.80 7.66 -3.36
C HIS A 80 2.63 8.24 -2.21
N LYS A 81 2.03 9.12 -1.39
CA LYS A 81 2.70 9.74 -0.25
C LYS A 81 3.18 8.71 0.79
N MET A 82 2.42 7.65 1.02
CA MET A 82 2.85 6.56 1.90
C MET A 82 4.09 5.85 1.37
N PHE A 83 4.13 5.54 0.07
CA PHE A 83 5.29 4.92 -0.58
C PHE A 83 6.51 5.84 -0.63
N ASP A 84 6.32 7.13 -0.91
CA ASP A 84 7.38 8.14 -0.90
C ASP A 84 8.00 8.27 0.51
N THR A 85 7.15 8.35 1.54
CA THR A 85 7.61 8.35 2.95
C THR A 85 8.34 7.04 3.30
N ALA A 86 7.82 5.90 2.84
CA ALA A 86 8.45 4.60 3.06
C ALA A 86 9.83 4.51 2.38
N LEU A 87 9.99 5.08 1.18
CA LEU A 87 11.27 5.12 0.46
C LEU A 87 12.32 5.94 1.22
N GLU A 88 11.94 7.09 1.76
CA GLU A 88 12.85 7.89 2.60
C GLU A 88 13.22 7.16 3.90
N HIS A 89 12.25 6.49 4.54
CA HIS A 89 12.51 5.65 5.71
C HIS A 89 13.42 4.47 5.38
N PHE A 90 13.25 3.84 4.22
CA PHE A 90 14.12 2.78 3.75
C PHE A 90 15.56 3.29 3.60
N LYS A 91 15.76 4.42 2.89
CA LYS A 91 17.09 5.02 2.68
C LYS A 91 17.81 5.32 4.01
N VAL A 92 17.09 5.83 5.01
CA VAL A 92 17.66 6.17 6.33
C VAL A 92 17.85 4.94 7.23
N GLY A 93 16.96 3.96 7.12
CA GLY A 93 16.91 2.76 7.97
C GLY A 93 17.68 1.55 7.42
N LEU A 94 18.23 1.65 6.21
CA LEU A 94 18.96 0.57 5.54
C LEU A 94 20.31 0.28 6.22
N GLN A 95 20.52 -0.98 6.56
CA GLN A 95 21.75 -1.50 7.15
C GLN A 95 22.24 -2.69 6.31
N PHE A 96 23.45 -2.57 5.78
CA PHE A 96 24.09 -3.62 5.00
C PHE A 96 24.98 -4.47 5.89
N GLU A 97 24.65 -5.75 5.96
CA GLU A 97 25.27 -6.73 6.83
C GLU A 97 26.04 -7.76 6.01
N ASN A 98 27.19 -8.22 6.51
CA ASN A 98 28.07 -9.14 5.78
C ASN A 98 28.08 -10.56 6.36
N GLU A 99 27.59 -10.74 7.59
CA GLU A 99 27.75 -12.00 8.35
C GLU A 99 26.45 -12.46 9.01
N LEU A 100 25.30 -11.89 8.63
CA LEU A 100 24.02 -12.33 9.15
C LEU A 100 23.49 -13.51 8.34
N VAL A 101 23.23 -14.61 9.03
CA VAL A 101 22.37 -15.67 8.50
C VAL A 101 20.94 -15.27 8.81
N PHE A 102 20.22 -14.79 7.79
CA PHE A 102 18.79 -14.57 7.92
C PHE A 102 18.09 -15.93 8.08
N GLY A 103 17.38 -16.10 9.20
CA GLY A 103 16.56 -17.27 9.42
C GLY A 103 15.40 -17.29 8.43
N ASN A 104 15.04 -18.48 7.94
CA ASN A 104 13.98 -18.64 6.95
C ASN A 104 12.67 -18.01 7.45
N SER A 105 12.24 -16.93 6.80
CA SER A 105 10.99 -16.28 7.13
C SER A 105 9.81 -17.15 6.67
N GLY A 106 8.92 -17.49 7.61
CA GLY A 106 7.75 -18.33 7.32
C GLY A 106 6.71 -17.68 6.39
N ASP A 107 6.94 -16.44 5.94
CA ASP A 107 6.07 -15.61 5.10
C ASP A 107 6.19 -15.89 3.60
N ILE A 108 7.23 -16.64 3.17
CA ILE A 108 7.52 -16.85 1.76
C ILE A 108 6.36 -17.55 1.01
N GLY A 109 5.50 -18.26 1.75
CA GLY A 109 4.35 -19.00 1.25
C GLY A 109 4.76 -20.26 0.49
N THR A 110 3.92 -20.72 -0.45
CA THR A 110 4.29 -21.82 -1.34
C THR A 110 5.45 -21.40 -2.25
N VAL A 111 6.57 -22.10 -2.11
CA VAL A 111 7.80 -21.79 -2.84
C VAL A 111 7.95 -22.73 -4.04
N PHE A 112 8.20 -22.14 -5.21
CA PHE A 112 8.60 -22.87 -6.41
C PHE A 112 10.05 -22.55 -6.74
N GLY A 113 10.90 -23.57 -6.78
CA GLY A 113 12.31 -23.43 -7.17
C GLY A 113 12.52 -23.62 -8.68
N LYS A 114 13.59 -23.00 -9.20
CA LYS A 114 14.16 -23.34 -10.52
C LYS A 114 15.23 -24.42 -10.31
N LYS A 115 15.25 -25.46 -11.16
CA LYS A 115 16.25 -26.52 -11.07
C LYS A 115 17.66 -25.93 -11.15
N GLY A 116 18.53 -26.31 -10.22
CA GLY A 116 19.89 -25.78 -10.12
C GLY A 116 19.96 -24.37 -9.55
N CYS A 117 18.96 -23.97 -8.75
CA CYS A 117 18.98 -22.72 -8.01
C CYS A 117 18.52 -22.93 -6.57
N GLU A 118 19.15 -22.21 -5.65
CA GLU A 118 18.75 -22.09 -4.25
C GLU A 118 18.04 -20.75 -4.01
N ILE A 119 17.05 -20.77 -3.11
CA ILE A 119 16.35 -19.56 -2.68
C ILE A 119 16.96 -19.15 -1.35
N LEU A 120 17.49 -17.93 -1.32
CA LEU A 120 18.12 -17.35 -0.15
C LEU A 120 17.34 -16.11 0.25
N GLN A 121 17.25 -15.86 1.55
CA GLN A 121 16.72 -14.61 2.05
C GLN A 121 17.81 -13.54 1.96
N ILE A 122 17.46 -12.37 1.42
CA ILE A 122 18.41 -11.27 1.20
C ILE A 122 18.09 -10.06 2.08
N ALA A 123 16.86 -9.91 2.54
CA ALA A 123 16.45 -8.78 3.37
C ALA A 123 15.54 -9.21 4.54
N VAL A 124 15.51 -8.39 5.59
CA VAL A 124 14.59 -8.50 6.74
C VAL A 124 14.18 -7.10 7.20
N GLN A 125 12.89 -6.91 7.51
CA GLN A 125 12.43 -5.77 8.30
C GLN A 125 12.32 -6.12 9.77
N GLN A 126 12.87 -5.25 10.62
CA GLN A 126 12.73 -5.36 12.08
C GLN A 126 12.18 -4.05 12.64
N TYR A 127 11.11 -4.14 13.41
CA TYR A 127 10.62 -3.00 14.16
C TYR A 127 11.45 -2.83 15.43
N ASP A 128 11.99 -1.63 15.61
CA ASP A 128 12.76 -1.23 16.77
C ASP A 128 11.85 -0.42 17.72
N PRO A 129 11.37 -1.03 18.82
CA PRO A 129 10.46 -0.38 19.74
C PRO A 129 11.11 0.75 20.55
N VAL A 130 12.45 0.79 20.64
CA VAL A 130 13.17 1.81 21.40
C VAL A 130 13.14 3.14 20.67
N PHE A 131 13.26 3.10 19.34
CA PHE A 131 13.30 4.29 18.49
C PHE A 131 12.02 4.48 17.67
N ASP A 132 10.99 3.65 17.89
CA ASP A 132 9.71 3.66 17.16
C ASP A 132 9.91 3.73 15.64
N ARG A 133 10.77 2.85 15.11
CA ARG A 133 11.13 2.84 13.69
C ARG A 133 11.38 1.44 13.16
N THR A 134 11.15 1.25 11.86
CA THR A 134 11.54 0.01 11.18
C THR A 134 12.97 0.15 10.64
N ARG A 135 13.80 -0.86 10.88
CA ARG A 135 15.13 -1.03 10.27
C ARG A 135 15.05 -2.07 9.16
N PHE A 136 15.86 -1.87 8.13
CA PHE A 136 15.94 -2.76 6.98
C PHE A 136 17.34 -3.36 6.94
N PHE A 137 17.46 -4.66 7.20
CA PHE A 137 18.73 -5.36 7.11
C PHE A 137 18.82 -6.05 5.75
N VAL A 138 19.93 -5.85 5.05
CA VAL A 138 20.17 -6.43 3.72
C VAL A 138 21.54 -7.10 3.70
N ASP A 139 21.59 -8.33 3.19
CA ASP A 139 22.85 -9.04 2.96
C ASP A 139 23.62 -8.32 1.85
N ARG A 140 24.77 -7.74 2.21
CA ARG A 140 25.60 -6.95 1.29
C ARG A 140 26.18 -7.81 0.18
N GLU A 141 26.60 -9.03 0.49
CA GLU A 141 27.22 -9.91 -0.49
C GLU A 141 26.22 -10.27 -1.58
N LEU A 142 25.00 -10.68 -1.21
CA LEU A 142 23.92 -10.97 -2.15
C LEU A 142 23.46 -9.73 -2.90
N TYR A 143 23.28 -8.58 -2.22
CA TYR A 143 22.83 -7.33 -2.84
C TYR A 143 23.79 -6.82 -3.91
N THR A 144 25.10 -6.93 -3.66
CA THR A 144 26.12 -6.51 -4.64
C THR A 144 26.16 -7.38 -5.90
N LYS A 145 25.61 -8.61 -5.86
CA LYS A 145 25.45 -9.47 -7.05
C LYS A 145 24.24 -9.11 -7.91
N LEU A 146 23.26 -8.40 -7.36
CA LEU A 146 22.09 -7.95 -8.10
C LEU A 146 22.45 -6.76 -9.01
N ASP A 147 21.85 -6.73 -10.19
CA ASP A 147 21.83 -5.53 -11.03
C ASP A 147 20.89 -4.45 -10.46
N THR A 148 20.96 -3.25 -11.02
CA THR A 148 20.15 -2.10 -10.57
C THR A 148 18.65 -2.39 -10.62
N PHE A 149 18.19 -3.13 -11.63
CA PHE A 149 16.78 -3.45 -11.78
C PHE A 149 16.30 -4.38 -10.66
N ASN A 150 17.01 -5.48 -10.42
CA ASN A 150 16.72 -6.40 -9.33
C ASN A 150 16.74 -5.70 -7.97
N ARG A 151 17.71 -4.82 -7.73
CA ARG A 151 17.75 -4.00 -6.50
C ARG A 151 16.51 -3.12 -6.35
N SER A 152 16.05 -2.49 -7.42
CA SER A 152 14.81 -1.69 -7.36
C SER A 152 13.58 -2.54 -7.03
N VAL A 153 13.50 -3.77 -7.56
CA VAL A 153 12.40 -4.71 -7.26
C VAL A 153 12.43 -5.13 -5.78
N LEU A 154 13.62 -5.37 -5.23
CA LEU A 154 13.80 -5.64 -3.81
C LEU A 154 13.35 -4.44 -2.96
N ILE A 155 13.75 -3.23 -3.32
CA ILE A 155 13.34 -2.03 -2.57
C ILE A 155 11.81 -1.91 -2.57
N ILE A 156 11.16 -2.02 -3.74
CA ILE A 156 9.68 -1.98 -3.84
C ILE A 156 9.04 -3.04 -2.96
N HIS A 157 9.57 -4.27 -2.97
CA HIS A 157 9.12 -5.35 -2.11
C HIS A 157 9.13 -4.94 -0.63
N GLU A 158 10.23 -4.37 -0.16
CA GLU A 158 10.33 -3.88 1.21
C GLU A 158 9.38 -2.71 1.49
N LEU A 159 9.20 -1.78 0.54
CA LEU A 159 8.23 -0.68 0.71
C LEU A 159 6.80 -1.19 0.84
N ILE A 160 6.40 -2.20 0.07
CA ILE A 160 5.06 -2.79 0.15
C ILE A 160 4.85 -3.41 1.54
N TYR A 161 5.82 -4.15 2.06
CA TYR A 161 5.73 -4.66 3.43
C TYR A 161 5.60 -3.54 4.46
N TYR A 162 6.40 -2.48 4.30
CA TYR A 162 6.39 -1.35 5.21
C TYR A 162 5.05 -0.61 5.21
N VAL A 163 4.48 -0.34 4.03
CA VAL A 163 3.23 0.43 3.85
C VAL A 163 2.01 -0.42 4.22
N MET A 164 1.97 -1.67 3.76
CA MET A 164 0.77 -2.49 3.83
C MET A 164 0.71 -3.39 5.07
N LYS A 165 1.84 -3.60 5.75
CA LYS A 165 1.96 -4.47 6.93
C LYS A 165 1.42 -5.89 6.66
N TYR A 166 1.64 -6.40 5.45
CA TYR A 166 1.24 -7.77 5.12
C TYR A 166 2.04 -8.80 5.89
N GLU A 167 1.39 -9.93 6.18
CA GLU A 167 2.01 -11.10 6.81
C GLU A 167 2.44 -12.17 5.77
N ASN A 168 2.22 -11.92 4.46
CA ASN A 168 2.40 -12.93 3.41
C ASN A 168 2.99 -12.32 2.12
N ALA A 169 4.07 -12.93 1.63
CA ALA A 169 4.82 -12.52 0.45
C ALA A 169 4.03 -12.63 -0.87
N GLN A 170 2.96 -13.43 -0.95
CA GLN A 170 2.14 -13.55 -2.16
C GLN A 170 1.44 -12.24 -2.53
N LYS A 171 0.93 -11.51 -1.53
CA LYS A 171 0.32 -10.19 -1.76
C LYS A 171 1.37 -9.15 -2.14
N VAL A 172 2.54 -9.22 -1.51
CA VAL A 172 3.68 -8.37 -1.87
C VAL A 172 4.08 -8.59 -3.33
N ARG A 173 4.22 -9.84 -3.77
CA ARG A 173 4.50 -10.18 -5.17
C ARG A 173 3.44 -9.65 -6.13
N LEU A 174 2.16 -9.75 -5.77
CA LEU A 174 1.07 -9.24 -6.61
C LEU A 174 1.14 -7.71 -6.74
N PHE A 175 1.49 -7.01 -5.66
CA PHE A 175 1.67 -5.56 -5.70
C PHE A 175 2.92 -5.19 -6.49
N ASN A 176 4.02 -5.93 -6.31
CA ASN A 176 5.26 -5.74 -7.06
C ASN A 176 4.98 -5.91 -8.57
N TYR A 177 4.22 -6.93 -8.96
CA TYR A 177 3.74 -7.09 -10.34
C TYR A 177 2.96 -5.89 -10.85
N ALA A 178 2.04 -5.34 -10.05
CA ALA A 178 1.24 -4.20 -10.43
C ALA A 178 2.12 -2.97 -10.72
N PHE A 179 3.13 -2.71 -9.88
CA PHE A 179 4.11 -1.64 -10.11
C PHE A 179 4.95 -1.90 -11.36
N LEU A 180 5.55 -3.08 -11.46
CA LEU A 180 6.50 -3.40 -12.53
C LEU A 180 5.87 -3.45 -13.93
N ASN A 181 4.55 -3.59 -14.02
CA ASN A 181 3.80 -3.59 -15.29
C ASN A 181 2.91 -2.35 -15.47
N ASP A 182 3.12 -1.30 -14.66
CA ASP A 182 2.38 -0.03 -14.77
C ASP A 182 0.84 -0.21 -14.73
N MET A 183 0.37 -1.17 -13.94
CA MET A 183 -1.06 -1.52 -13.88
C MET A 183 -1.92 -0.35 -13.42
N PHE A 184 -1.36 0.61 -12.68
CA PHE A 184 -2.08 1.80 -12.21
C PHE A 184 -2.32 2.85 -13.29
N SER A 185 -1.55 2.85 -14.38
CA SER A 185 -1.77 3.75 -15.52
C SER A 185 -2.57 3.12 -16.64
N ILE A 186 -2.35 1.82 -16.91
CA ILE A 186 -2.83 1.19 -18.15
C ILE A 186 -4.14 0.39 -17.99
N THR A 187 -4.60 0.17 -16.76
CA THR A 187 -5.82 -0.62 -16.50
C THR A 187 -7.01 0.25 -16.08
N THR A 188 -8.21 -0.31 -16.23
CA THR A 188 -9.45 0.35 -15.80
C THR A 188 -9.52 0.50 -14.29
N ILE A 189 -10.27 1.50 -13.79
CA ILE A 189 -10.50 1.69 -12.36
C ILE A 189 -11.08 0.41 -11.73
N LYS A 190 -12.02 -0.27 -12.41
CA LYS A 190 -12.53 -1.58 -11.98
C LYS A 190 -11.43 -2.61 -11.70
N TYR A 191 -10.43 -2.70 -12.58
CA TYR A 191 -9.32 -3.63 -12.39
C TYR A 191 -8.46 -3.23 -11.17
N GLN A 192 -8.14 -1.94 -11.04
CA GLN A 192 -7.37 -1.41 -9.93
C GLN A 192 -8.07 -1.62 -8.57
N MET A 193 -9.38 -1.40 -8.52
CA MET A 193 -10.19 -1.64 -7.31
C MET A 193 -10.25 -3.13 -6.96
N ASN A 194 -10.34 -4.03 -7.95
CA ASN A 194 -10.26 -5.46 -7.72
C ASN A 194 -8.87 -5.90 -7.22
N LEU A 195 -7.81 -5.28 -7.74
CA LEU A 195 -6.45 -5.48 -7.24
C LEU A 195 -6.37 -5.08 -5.76
N PHE A 196 -6.82 -3.87 -5.40
CA PHE A 196 -6.86 -3.42 -4.00
C PHE A 196 -7.69 -4.31 -3.09
N LYS A 197 -8.80 -4.82 -3.59
CA LYS A 197 -9.63 -5.79 -2.87
C LYS A 197 -8.88 -7.10 -2.60
N ASN A 198 -8.21 -7.68 -3.61
CA ASN A 198 -7.41 -8.90 -3.46
C ASN A 198 -6.23 -8.72 -2.48
N LEU A 199 -5.81 -7.47 -2.32
CA LEU A 199 -4.77 -7.05 -1.40
C LEU A 199 -5.30 -6.82 0.03
N ASN A 200 -6.61 -6.82 0.27
CA ASN A 200 -7.27 -6.42 1.52
C ASN A 200 -7.05 -4.95 1.90
N ILE A 201 -6.99 -4.07 0.91
CA ILE A 201 -7.05 -2.62 1.16
C ILE A 201 -8.52 -2.27 1.37
N GLU A 202 -8.87 -1.78 2.55
CA GLU A 202 -10.27 -1.49 2.91
C GLU A 202 -10.78 -0.17 2.32
N SER A 203 -9.89 0.78 2.07
CA SER A 203 -10.24 2.10 1.55
C SER A 203 -9.07 2.76 0.82
N VAL A 204 -9.41 3.63 -0.14
CA VAL A 204 -8.45 4.50 -0.84
C VAL A 204 -9.01 5.90 -0.98
N VAL A 205 -8.14 6.90 -1.15
CA VAL A 205 -8.55 8.23 -1.58
C VAL A 205 -8.53 8.28 -3.10
N PHE A 206 -9.72 8.34 -3.69
CA PHE A 206 -9.94 8.36 -5.12
C PHE A 206 -10.49 9.72 -5.52
N LYS A 207 -9.76 10.46 -6.37
CA LYS A 207 -10.10 11.85 -6.78
C LYS A 207 -10.47 12.73 -5.58
N SER A 208 -9.59 12.73 -4.57
CA SER A 208 -9.72 13.48 -3.31
C SER A 208 -10.83 13.04 -2.36
N ILE A 209 -11.55 11.95 -2.66
CA ILE A 209 -12.61 11.43 -1.80
C ILE A 209 -12.23 10.05 -1.26
N PRO A 210 -12.18 9.87 0.07
CA PRO A 210 -12.03 8.56 0.69
C PRO A 210 -13.22 7.64 0.37
N ILE A 211 -12.96 6.56 -0.36
CA ILE A 211 -13.93 5.51 -0.70
C ILE A 211 -13.55 4.18 -0.07
N GLN A 212 -14.55 3.37 0.26
CA GLN A 212 -14.39 1.99 0.68
C GLN A 212 -14.20 1.08 -0.53
N ILE A 213 -13.30 0.11 -0.40
CA ILE A 213 -13.10 -0.97 -1.38
C ILE A 213 -13.94 -2.17 -0.94
N ASN A 214 -15.10 -2.37 -1.55
CA ASN A 214 -16.02 -3.47 -1.21
C ASN A 214 -16.87 -3.90 -2.41
N GLU A 215 -17.74 -4.90 -2.22
CA GLU A 215 -18.61 -5.43 -3.27
C GLU A 215 -19.72 -4.47 -3.73
N ASP A 216 -19.95 -3.37 -2.99
CA ASP A 216 -21.02 -2.43 -3.30
C ASP A 216 -20.61 -1.39 -4.37
N MET A 217 -19.37 -1.44 -4.86
CA MET A 217 -18.91 -0.57 -5.95
C MET A 217 -19.60 -0.91 -7.27
N VAL A 218 -20.13 0.11 -7.94
CA VAL A 218 -20.79 -0.04 -9.25
C VAL A 218 -19.91 0.55 -10.34
N PHE A 219 -19.73 -0.20 -11.43
CA PHE A 219 -18.92 0.21 -12.58
C PHE A 219 -19.75 0.16 -13.87
N ASP A 220 -19.41 1.01 -14.84
CA ASP A 220 -19.94 0.91 -16.19
C ASP A 220 -19.27 -0.24 -16.99
N GLU A 221 -19.73 -0.45 -18.23
CA GLU A 221 -19.17 -1.47 -19.13
C GLU A 221 -17.69 -1.23 -19.50
N LYS A 222 -17.22 0.01 -19.38
CA LYS A 222 -15.83 0.40 -19.65
C LYS A 222 -14.95 0.32 -18.39
N GLY A 223 -15.53 -0.02 -17.24
CA GLY A 223 -14.82 -0.13 -15.96
C GLY A 223 -14.61 1.20 -15.25
N ASN A 224 -15.35 2.25 -15.60
CA ASN A 224 -15.38 3.51 -14.84
C ASN A 224 -16.23 3.34 -13.58
N LEU A 225 -15.78 3.90 -12.47
CA LEU A 225 -16.53 3.89 -11.21
C LEU A 225 -17.74 4.82 -11.33
N LEU A 226 -18.94 4.30 -11.04
CA LEU A 226 -20.20 5.05 -11.04
C LEU A 226 -20.72 5.29 -9.62
N GLU A 227 -20.47 4.35 -8.72
CA GLU A 227 -20.95 4.41 -7.33
C GLU A 227 -19.95 3.73 -6.38
N ALA A 228 -19.74 4.32 -5.20
CA ALA A 228 -18.99 3.69 -4.10
C ALA A 228 -19.53 4.16 -2.74
N LYS A 229 -19.14 3.48 -1.65
CA LYS A 229 -19.39 3.98 -0.29
C LYS A 229 -18.25 4.87 0.17
N SER A 230 -18.59 5.98 0.83
CA SER A 230 -17.62 6.83 1.50
C SER A 230 -17.08 6.21 2.80
N VAL A 231 -15.89 6.62 3.21
CA VAL A 231 -15.34 6.22 4.52
C VAL A 231 -15.87 7.17 5.61
N LYS A 232 -16.77 6.67 6.46
CA LYS A 232 -17.44 7.46 7.51
C LYS A 232 -16.44 8.21 8.40
N GLY A 233 -16.74 9.47 8.69
CA GLY A 233 -15.97 10.34 9.59
C GLY A 233 -14.69 10.89 8.98
N ARG A 234 -14.32 10.49 7.75
CA ARG A 234 -13.16 11.08 7.07
C ARG A 234 -13.48 12.51 6.64
N LYS A 235 -12.54 13.41 6.92
CA LYS A 235 -12.61 14.80 6.52
C LYS A 235 -12.38 14.92 5.02
N ILE A 236 -13.18 15.73 4.36
CA ILE A 236 -12.95 16.22 3.00
C ILE A 236 -12.97 17.73 3.04
N GLU A 237 -12.10 18.35 2.26
CA GLU A 237 -11.98 19.80 2.14
C GLU A 237 -12.39 20.20 0.74
N PHE A 238 -13.37 21.11 0.65
CA PHE A 238 -13.74 21.75 -0.60
C PHE A 238 -13.59 23.25 -0.44
N GLU A 239 -12.70 23.84 -1.23
CA GLU A 239 -12.32 25.25 -1.15
C GLU A 239 -11.75 25.61 0.24
N PHE A 240 -12.62 26.09 1.15
CA PHE A 240 -12.28 26.50 2.51
C PHE A 240 -13.17 25.84 3.56
N PHE A 241 -14.01 24.88 3.15
CA PHE A 241 -15.00 24.25 4.02
C PHE A 241 -14.61 22.81 4.33
N GLU A 242 -14.73 22.46 5.61
CA GLU A 242 -14.52 21.10 6.09
C GLU A 242 -15.85 20.36 6.20
N PHE A 243 -15.94 19.22 5.54
CA PHE A 243 -17.05 18.28 5.67
C PHE A 243 -16.54 16.92 6.15
N TYR A 244 -17.41 16.15 6.79
CA TYR A 244 -17.09 14.82 7.31
C TYR A 244 -17.97 13.78 6.62
N LEU A 245 -17.39 12.83 5.91
CA LEU A 245 -18.15 11.84 5.15
C LEU A 245 -19.11 11.04 6.06
N SER A 246 -20.35 10.87 5.60
CA SER A 246 -21.40 10.19 6.38
C SER A 246 -21.26 8.66 6.40
N GLY A 247 -20.49 8.08 5.47
CA GLY A 247 -20.51 6.66 5.14
C GLY A 247 -21.56 6.28 4.10
N GLY A 248 -22.30 7.27 3.57
CA GLY A 248 -23.27 7.09 2.49
C GLY A 248 -22.62 6.83 1.13
N ARG A 249 -23.48 6.65 0.12
CA ARG A 249 -23.09 6.46 -1.29
C ARG A 249 -22.52 7.75 -1.87
N ILE A 250 -21.52 7.60 -2.71
CA ILE A 250 -20.95 8.61 -3.59
C ILE A 250 -21.28 8.20 -5.01
N TYR A 251 -21.73 9.16 -5.80
CA TYR A 251 -21.97 8.95 -7.23
C TYR A 251 -20.92 9.68 -8.04
N PHE A 252 -20.55 9.11 -9.18
CA PHE A 252 -19.51 9.63 -10.07
C PHE A 252 -20.03 9.85 -11.48
N TYR A 253 -19.38 10.76 -12.20
CA TYR A 253 -19.50 10.87 -13.65
C TYR A 253 -18.65 9.80 -14.36
N ASN A 254 -18.85 9.61 -15.66
CA ASN A 254 -18.07 8.63 -16.44
C ASN A 254 -16.56 8.95 -16.52
N ASN A 255 -16.15 10.19 -16.25
CA ASN A 255 -14.72 10.56 -16.11
C ASN A 255 -14.19 10.33 -14.68
N ALA A 256 -14.97 9.66 -13.84
CA ALA A 256 -14.70 9.35 -12.45
C ALA A 256 -14.57 10.56 -11.52
N SER A 257 -14.95 11.77 -11.97
CA SER A 257 -15.15 12.91 -11.08
C SER A 257 -16.37 12.66 -10.18
N PRO A 258 -16.32 13.07 -8.89
CA PRO A 258 -17.49 13.01 -8.05
C PRO A 258 -18.63 13.82 -8.66
N LYS A 259 -19.84 13.32 -8.47
CA LYS A 259 -21.09 13.96 -8.87
C LYS A 259 -21.91 14.34 -7.64
N GLU A 260 -22.00 13.43 -6.66
CA GLU A 260 -22.79 13.63 -5.45
C GLU A 260 -22.13 12.91 -4.26
N VAL A 261 -22.03 13.61 -3.13
CA VAL A 261 -21.45 13.09 -1.87
C VAL A 261 -22.34 13.51 -0.70
N ILE A 262 -22.66 12.60 0.21
CA ILE A 262 -23.35 12.93 1.47
C ILE A 262 -22.32 13.12 2.58
N ALA A 263 -22.27 14.31 3.17
CA ALA A 263 -21.33 14.66 4.22
C ALA A 263 -21.99 15.48 5.35
N GLU A 264 -21.44 15.36 6.54
CA GLU A 264 -21.79 16.11 7.74
C GLU A 264 -20.98 17.41 7.79
N LEU A 265 -21.68 18.52 7.93
CA LEU A 265 -21.12 19.80 8.33
C LEU A 265 -21.19 19.91 9.86
N ARG A 266 -20.03 20.08 10.52
CA ARG A 266 -19.98 20.16 12.00
C ARG A 266 -20.01 21.57 12.55
N PHE A 267 -19.62 22.55 11.73
CA PHE A 267 -19.56 23.95 12.10
C PHE A 267 -20.34 24.77 11.08
N PRO A 268 -21.06 25.82 11.52
CA PRO A 268 -21.80 26.63 10.58
C PRO A 268 -20.86 27.35 9.61
N ILE A 269 -21.30 27.49 8.36
CA ILE A 269 -20.54 28.16 7.29
C ILE A 269 -21.42 29.14 6.54
N PHE A 270 -20.79 30.10 5.85
CA PHE A 270 -21.48 31.00 4.93
C PHE A 270 -21.07 30.63 3.50
N TYR A 271 -22.01 30.13 2.69
CA TYR A 271 -21.78 29.67 1.32
C TYR A 271 -22.79 30.34 0.38
N GLU A 272 -22.33 30.95 -0.70
CA GLU A 272 -23.17 31.60 -1.73
C GLU A 272 -24.32 32.49 -1.19
N LYS A 273 -24.06 33.23 -0.10
CA LYS A 273 -24.99 34.11 0.61
C LYS A 273 -25.99 33.41 1.54
N GLU A 274 -25.85 32.11 1.76
CA GLU A 274 -26.63 31.33 2.70
C GLU A 274 -25.80 30.97 3.94
N TYR A 275 -26.46 30.95 5.09
CA TYR A 275 -25.86 30.50 6.35
C TYR A 275 -26.29 29.05 6.61
N LEU A 276 -25.34 28.13 6.45
CA LEU A 276 -25.58 26.70 6.62
C LEU A 276 -25.29 26.31 8.08
N LEU A 277 -26.24 25.63 8.72
CA LEU A 277 -26.12 25.13 10.09
C LEU A 277 -25.47 23.74 10.13
N PRO A 278 -24.91 23.29 11.26
CA PRO A 278 -24.46 21.91 11.39
C PRO A 278 -25.56 20.89 11.04
N GLY A 279 -25.20 19.85 10.29
CA GLY A 279 -26.16 18.86 9.78
C GLY A 279 -25.60 18.04 8.62
N TYR A 280 -26.43 17.18 8.04
CA TYR A 280 -26.07 16.42 6.83
C TYR A 280 -26.45 17.20 5.58
N TYR A 281 -25.56 17.15 4.61
CA TYR A 281 -25.69 17.84 3.34
C TYR A 281 -25.32 16.92 2.20
N LYS A 282 -26.07 17.07 1.12
CA LYS A 282 -25.76 16.51 -0.18
C LYS A 282 -24.98 17.55 -0.97
N LEU A 283 -23.73 17.21 -1.25
CA LEU A 283 -22.79 18.04 -2.02
C LEU A 283 -22.86 17.61 -3.48
N HIS A 284 -23.14 18.56 -4.37
CA HIS A 284 -23.18 18.31 -5.81
C HIS A 284 -21.97 18.95 -6.51
N PHE A 285 -21.39 18.19 -7.42
CA PHE A 285 -20.19 18.58 -8.15
C PHE A 285 -20.44 18.59 -9.65
N ASP A 286 -19.68 19.41 -10.38
CA ASP A 286 -19.61 19.31 -11.83
C ASP A 286 -18.57 18.27 -12.29
N LYS A 287 -18.41 18.13 -13.62
CA LYS A 287 -17.47 17.16 -14.21
C LYS A 287 -16.00 17.47 -13.91
N ASP A 288 -15.69 18.69 -13.48
CA ASP A 288 -14.35 19.14 -13.09
C ASP A 288 -14.14 19.02 -11.56
N ALA A 289 -15.05 18.34 -10.87
CA ALA A 289 -15.06 18.17 -9.41
C ALA A 289 -15.19 19.48 -8.62
N ARG A 290 -15.75 20.54 -9.22
CA ARG A 290 -16.06 21.78 -8.50
C ARG A 290 -17.41 21.65 -7.79
N LEU A 291 -17.48 22.10 -6.54
CA LEU A 291 -18.73 22.15 -5.78
C LEU A 291 -19.65 23.22 -6.40
N ILE A 292 -20.85 22.81 -6.82
CA ILE A 292 -21.81 23.70 -7.50
C ILE A 292 -23.12 23.88 -6.74
N LYS A 293 -23.40 23.01 -5.76
CA LYS A 293 -24.63 23.09 -4.96
C LYS A 293 -24.47 22.31 -3.65
N ILE A 294 -25.06 22.84 -2.59
CA ILE A 294 -25.19 22.17 -1.30
C ILE A 294 -26.68 22.12 -0.98
N ASP A 295 -27.25 20.92 -0.86
CA ASP A 295 -28.63 20.71 -0.42
C ASP A 295 -28.64 20.16 1.00
N GLN A 296 -29.44 20.73 1.89
CA GLN A 296 -29.65 20.14 3.22
C GLN A 296 -30.32 18.78 3.05
N ASP A 297 -29.67 17.74 3.57
CA ASP A 297 -30.15 16.39 3.47
C ASP A 297 -30.99 16.07 4.70
N LEU A 298 -32.28 15.81 4.49
CA LEU A 298 -33.27 15.63 5.56
C LEU A 298 -33.36 14.18 6.05
N PHE A 299 -32.35 13.34 5.78
CA PHE A 299 -32.32 11.94 6.22
C PHE A 299 -32.58 11.76 7.72
#